data_AF-A0A554JAM2-F1
#
_entry.id   AF-A0A554JAM2-F1
#
_cell.length_a   1.000
_cell.length_b   1.000
_cell.length_c   1.000
_cell.angle_alpha   90.00
_cell.angle_beta   90.00
_cell.angle_gamma   90.00
#
_symmetry.space_group_name_H-M   'P 1'
#
loop_
_entity.id
_entity.type
_entity.pdbx_description
1 polymer ?
#
loop_
_entity_poly.entity_id
_entity_poly.type
_entity_poly.pdbx_seq_one_letter_code
_entity_poly.pdbx_strand_id
1 'polypeptide(L)'
;LADCSESDPGKSEIYIVEGDSAGGSAKQGRDRRFQAILPLRGKILNVERARLDRMLGSEQIKNLVIAMGAGVGDQFDVEKLRYHRIIIMTDADVDGAHIRTLLLTLFYRYFPDVIRKGYLYIAQPPLFRVQVGKEHQYAFSEDERDEILKDLLAEKESKKTVKGAKKTKVEEEIVETEVSEDEGDGVIKAKGYSIQRYKGLGEMNPGQLWETTMDPENRVMLQVYIEDAEKASDIFETLMGDEVAPRKRFIQTHAKSVKNLDI
;
A
#
# COMPACT_ATOMS: atom_id res chain seq x y z
N LEU A 1 5.78 -11.35 -14.37
CA LEU A 1 5.28 -10.08 -14.94
C LEU A 1 4.04 -10.35 -15.77
N ALA A 2 2.93 -9.69 -15.46
CA ALA A 2 1.77 -9.58 -16.33
C ALA A 2 1.77 -8.17 -16.94
N ASP A 3 2.20 -8.07 -18.19
CA ASP A 3 2.49 -6.78 -18.82
C ASP A 3 1.23 -6.06 -19.33
N CYS A 4 1.33 -4.76 -19.57
CA CYS A 4 0.30 -3.94 -20.21
C CYS A 4 0.49 -3.90 -21.73
N SER A 5 -0.54 -3.43 -22.46
CA SER A 5 -0.46 -3.28 -23.93
C SER A 5 0.04 -1.91 -24.38
N GLU A 6 -0.01 -0.90 -23.52
CA GLU A 6 0.50 0.45 -23.80
C GLU A 6 2.03 0.42 -23.88
N SER A 7 2.55 1.10 -24.89
CA SER A 7 3.96 1.17 -25.23
C SER A 7 4.60 2.50 -24.82
N ASP A 8 3.79 3.55 -24.62
CA ASP A 8 4.23 4.85 -24.13
C ASP A 8 4.55 4.78 -22.62
N PRO A 9 5.83 4.89 -22.21
CA PRO A 9 6.21 4.81 -20.80
C PRO A 9 5.54 5.86 -19.93
N GLY A 10 5.20 7.03 -20.49
CA GLY A 10 4.54 8.13 -19.78
C GLY A 10 3.10 7.82 -19.39
N LYS A 11 2.47 6.85 -20.05
CA LYS A 11 1.11 6.38 -19.76
C LYS A 11 1.08 5.02 -19.07
N SER A 12 2.18 4.27 -19.14
CA SER A 12 2.29 2.94 -18.56
C SER A 12 2.73 2.96 -17.11
N GLU A 13 2.16 2.04 -16.33
CA GLU A 13 2.38 1.88 -14.90
C GLU A 13 2.77 0.45 -14.60
N ILE A 14 3.61 0.23 -13.59
CA ILE A 14 3.92 -1.10 -13.07
C ILE A 14 3.69 -1.14 -11.55
N TYR A 15 2.87 -2.08 -11.12
CA TYR A 15 2.62 -2.38 -9.72
C TYR A 15 3.53 -3.52 -9.27
N ILE A 16 4.37 -3.25 -8.27
CA ILE A 16 5.18 -4.22 -7.56
C ILE A 16 4.34 -4.70 -6.37
N VAL A 17 3.88 -5.94 -6.41
CA VAL A 17 2.87 -6.47 -5.48
C VAL A 17 3.47 -7.51 -4.56
N GLU A 18 3.09 -7.49 -3.28
CA GLU A 18 3.47 -8.50 -2.30
C GLU A 18 2.72 -9.83 -2.54
N GLY A 19 3.45 -10.87 -2.94
CA GLY A 19 2.91 -12.22 -3.07
C GLY A 19 2.12 -12.52 -4.36
N ASP A 20 1.99 -13.80 -4.67
CA ASP A 20 1.20 -14.26 -5.82
C ASP A 20 -0.32 -14.11 -5.58
N SER A 21 -0.77 -14.10 -4.32
CA SER A 21 -2.19 -13.96 -3.97
C SER A 21 -2.72 -12.58 -4.36
N ALA A 22 -2.16 -11.51 -3.76
CA ALA A 22 -2.50 -10.15 -4.11
C ALA A 22 -2.15 -9.83 -5.58
N GLY A 23 -1.04 -10.37 -6.10
CA GLY A 23 -0.69 -10.26 -7.52
C GLY A 23 -1.74 -10.88 -8.45
N GLY A 24 -2.40 -11.96 -8.03
CA GLY A 24 -3.49 -12.61 -8.75
C GLY A 24 -4.75 -11.75 -8.79
N SER A 25 -5.15 -11.17 -7.66
CA SER A 25 -6.27 -10.23 -7.58
C SER A 25 -6.01 -8.96 -8.40
N ALA A 26 -4.82 -8.37 -8.25
CA ALA A 26 -4.39 -7.19 -9.02
C ALA A 26 -4.36 -7.47 -10.52
N LYS A 27 -3.87 -8.64 -10.95
CA LYS A 27 -3.86 -9.03 -12.37
C LYS A 27 -5.27 -9.12 -12.95
N GLN A 28 -6.26 -9.55 -12.17
CA GLN A 28 -7.65 -9.66 -12.60
C GLN A 28 -8.38 -8.30 -12.59
N GLY A 29 -8.06 -7.43 -11.63
CA GLY A 29 -8.71 -6.12 -11.45
C GLY A 29 -8.12 -4.99 -12.30
N ARG A 30 -6.86 -5.10 -12.76
CA ARG A 30 -6.16 -4.04 -13.50
C ARG A 30 -6.83 -3.66 -14.82
N ASP A 31 -6.57 -2.43 -15.27
CA ASP A 31 -6.69 -2.11 -16.68
C ASP A 31 -5.44 -2.61 -17.43
N ARG A 32 -5.60 -3.71 -18.16
CA ARG A 32 -4.53 -4.33 -18.97
C ARG A 32 -3.96 -3.39 -20.04
N ARG A 33 -4.64 -2.29 -20.36
CA ARG A 33 -4.16 -1.30 -21.33
C ARG A 33 -2.89 -0.65 -20.83
N PHE A 34 -2.86 -0.16 -19.59
CA PHE A 34 -1.76 0.68 -19.11
C PHE A 34 -1.11 0.21 -17.79
N GLN A 35 -1.70 -0.74 -17.06
CA GLN A 35 -1.16 -1.20 -15.79
C GLN A 35 -0.54 -2.58 -15.91
N ALA A 36 0.74 -2.73 -15.61
CA ALA A 36 1.45 -4.01 -15.50
C ALA A 36 1.57 -4.45 -14.04
N ILE A 37 1.59 -5.77 -13.78
CA ILE A 37 1.69 -6.35 -12.44
C ILE A 37 2.93 -7.23 -12.32
N LEU A 38 3.77 -6.94 -11.33
CA LEU A 38 4.95 -7.71 -10.96
C LEU A 38 4.80 -8.23 -9.52
N PRO A 39 4.33 -9.48 -9.33
CA PRO A 39 4.30 -10.08 -8.00
C PRO A 39 5.73 -10.40 -7.54
N LEU A 40 6.00 -10.11 -6.28
CA LEU A 40 7.22 -10.49 -5.58
C LEU A 40 6.97 -11.67 -4.65
N ARG A 41 7.93 -12.58 -4.56
CA ARG A 41 7.85 -13.75 -3.68
C ARG A 41 8.85 -13.64 -2.54
N GLY A 42 8.33 -13.68 -1.32
CA GLY A 42 9.13 -13.59 -0.10
C GLY A 42 9.78 -12.22 0.09
N LYS A 43 10.67 -12.14 1.08
CA LYS A 43 11.40 -10.91 1.40
C LYS A 43 12.51 -10.68 0.36
N ILE A 44 12.63 -9.44 -0.09
CA ILE A 44 13.69 -9.02 -1.01
C ILE A 44 15.02 -9.06 -0.28
N LEU A 45 16.10 -9.33 -1.00
CA LEU A 45 17.45 -9.21 -0.48
C LEU A 45 17.69 -7.74 -0.04
N ASN A 46 18.14 -7.54 1.20
CA ASN A 46 18.65 -6.23 1.61
C ASN A 46 19.92 -5.91 0.82
N VAL A 47 19.87 -4.86 0.00
CA VAL A 47 20.94 -4.50 -0.91
C VAL A 47 21.92 -3.46 -0.39
N GLU A 48 21.68 -2.92 0.82
CA GLU A 48 22.53 -1.88 1.42
C GLU A 48 24.01 -2.26 1.41
N ARG A 49 24.30 -3.55 1.65
CA ARG A 49 25.66 -4.12 1.59
C ARG A 49 25.83 -5.24 0.57
N ALA A 50 24.78 -5.56 -0.19
CA ALA A 50 24.91 -6.56 -1.23
C ALA A 50 25.70 -5.94 -2.38
N ARG A 51 26.75 -6.61 -2.83
CA ARG A 51 27.43 -6.24 -4.07
C ARG A 51 26.48 -6.48 -5.25
N LEU A 52 26.73 -5.77 -6.36
CA LEU A 52 25.91 -5.82 -7.58
C LEU A 52 25.72 -7.26 -8.10
N ASP A 53 26.76 -8.09 -8.06
CA ASP A 53 26.73 -9.50 -8.47
C ASP A 53 25.76 -10.33 -7.61
N ARG A 54 25.83 -10.17 -6.28
CA ARG A 54 24.92 -10.84 -5.34
C ARG A 54 23.48 -10.35 -5.52
N MET A 55 23.30 -9.05 -5.75
CA MET A 55 22.01 -8.46 -6.04
C MET A 55 21.37 -9.08 -7.28
N LEU A 56 22.12 -9.18 -8.38
CA LEU A 56 21.64 -9.77 -9.63
C LEU A 56 21.45 -11.30 -9.57
N GLY A 57 22.08 -11.95 -8.58
CA GLY A 57 21.79 -13.34 -8.22
C GLY A 57 20.41 -13.54 -7.59
N SER A 58 19.76 -12.49 -7.08
CA SER A 58 18.38 -12.56 -6.59
C SER A 58 17.40 -12.57 -7.76
N GLU A 59 16.61 -13.64 -7.88
CA GLU A 59 15.58 -13.75 -8.92
C GLU A 59 14.57 -12.60 -8.87
N GLN A 60 14.19 -12.16 -7.66
CA GLN A 60 13.21 -11.09 -7.49
C GLN A 60 13.73 -9.75 -8.05
N ILE A 61 14.98 -9.40 -7.71
CA ILE A 61 15.60 -8.16 -8.19
C ILE A 61 15.88 -8.26 -9.68
N LYS A 62 16.38 -9.39 -10.16
CA LYS A 62 16.61 -9.64 -11.59
C LYS A 62 15.32 -9.47 -12.39
N ASN A 63 14.20 -10.02 -11.92
CA ASN A 63 12.91 -9.88 -12.57
C ASN A 63 12.43 -8.42 -12.61
N LEU A 64 12.65 -7.65 -11.54
CA LEU A 64 12.34 -6.22 -11.49
C LEU A 64 13.18 -5.43 -12.51
N VAL A 65 14.50 -5.65 -12.55
CA VAL A 65 15.41 -5.00 -13.51
C VAL A 65 15.01 -5.29 -14.95
N ILE A 66 14.71 -6.56 -15.26
CA ILE A 66 14.22 -6.97 -16.58
C ILE A 66 12.89 -6.28 -16.90
N ALA A 67 11.97 -6.21 -15.94
CA ALA A 67 10.67 -5.57 -16.14
C ALA A 67 10.83 -4.08 -16.45
N MET A 68 11.66 -3.35 -15.70
CA MET A 68 11.92 -1.92 -15.91
C MET A 68 12.55 -1.61 -17.27
N GLY A 69 13.39 -2.51 -17.79
CA GLY A 69 13.99 -2.40 -19.13
C GLY A 69 15.11 -1.36 -19.27
N ALA A 70 15.47 -0.67 -18.19
CA ALA A 70 16.45 0.41 -18.17
C ALA A 70 17.90 -0.02 -17.92
N GLY A 71 18.18 -1.32 -17.75
CA GLY A 71 19.51 -1.80 -17.34
C GLY A 71 19.79 -1.60 -15.84
N VAL A 72 21.05 -1.71 -15.44
CA VAL A 72 21.50 -1.60 -14.03
C VAL A 72 22.97 -1.22 -13.97
N GLY A 73 23.40 -0.56 -12.89
CA GLY A 73 24.80 -0.14 -12.71
C GLY A 73 25.23 0.82 -13.82
N ASP A 74 26.40 0.59 -14.41
CA ASP A 74 26.96 1.45 -15.47
C ASP A 74 26.14 1.46 -16.77
N GLN A 75 25.27 0.46 -16.96
CA GLN A 75 24.37 0.38 -18.12
C GLN A 75 22.98 0.95 -17.85
N PHE A 76 22.73 1.45 -16.63
CA PHE A 76 21.43 2.00 -16.27
C PHE A 76 21.16 3.31 -17.04
N ASP A 77 20.00 3.38 -17.68
CA ASP A 77 19.53 4.53 -18.44
C ASP A 77 18.05 4.77 -18.14
N VAL A 78 17.77 5.79 -17.33
CA VAL A 78 16.42 6.14 -16.89
C VAL A 78 15.48 6.47 -18.07
N GLU A 79 16.02 6.95 -19.19
CA GLU A 79 15.22 7.31 -20.38
C GLU A 79 14.73 6.07 -21.13
N LYS A 80 15.29 4.88 -20.85
CA LYS A 80 14.83 3.59 -21.39
C LYS A 80 13.82 2.88 -20.49
N LEU A 81 13.36 3.53 -19.41
CA LEU A 81 12.32 2.96 -18.56
C LEU A 81 11.06 2.67 -19.36
N ARG A 82 10.49 1.50 -19.10
CA ARG A 82 9.25 1.05 -19.74
C ARG A 82 7.98 1.60 -19.06
N TYR A 83 8.12 2.12 -17.84
CA TYR A 83 7.03 2.65 -17.02
C TYR A 83 7.51 3.89 -16.28
N HIS A 84 6.85 5.04 -16.46
CA HIS A 84 7.12 6.27 -15.70
C HIS A 84 6.38 6.32 -14.36
N ARG A 85 5.55 5.32 -14.07
CA ARG A 85 4.96 5.12 -12.75
C ARG A 85 5.30 3.72 -12.29
N ILE A 86 6.14 3.64 -11.28
CA ILE A 86 6.52 2.42 -10.57
C ILE A 86 5.87 2.51 -9.19
N ILE A 87 4.91 1.63 -8.92
CA ILE A 87 4.08 1.66 -7.73
C ILE A 87 4.47 0.49 -6.83
N ILE A 88 4.88 0.79 -5.60
CA ILE A 88 5.04 -0.20 -4.54
C ILE A 88 3.66 -0.40 -3.90
N MET A 89 3.12 -1.61 -4.00
CA MET A 89 1.82 -1.99 -3.42
C MET A 89 2.02 -3.21 -2.52
N THR A 90 2.28 -2.95 -1.24
CA THR A 90 2.50 -3.96 -0.20
C THR A 90 1.34 -3.98 0.78
N ASP A 91 1.25 -5.03 1.59
CA ASP A 91 0.20 -5.14 2.60
C ASP A 91 0.35 -4.05 3.68
N ALA A 92 -0.75 -3.73 4.37
CA ALA A 92 -0.80 -2.74 5.45
C ALA A 92 -0.37 -3.33 6.81
N ASP A 93 0.50 -4.33 6.78
CA ASP A 93 1.03 -5.00 7.95
C ASP A 93 2.53 -4.75 8.13
N VAL A 94 3.10 -5.34 9.19
CA VAL A 94 4.52 -5.18 9.53
C VAL A 94 5.46 -5.81 8.49
N ASP A 95 5.03 -6.84 7.78
CA ASP A 95 5.84 -7.50 6.77
C ASP A 95 5.83 -6.70 5.46
N GLY A 96 4.69 -6.13 5.08
CA GLY A 96 4.55 -5.18 3.99
C GLY A 96 5.39 -3.93 4.20
N ALA A 97 5.38 -3.35 5.42
CA ALA A 97 6.26 -2.23 5.78
C ALA A 97 7.76 -2.57 5.65
N HIS A 98 8.14 -3.81 5.97
CA HIS A 98 9.51 -4.28 5.80
C HIS A 98 9.89 -4.45 4.32
N ILE A 99 9.03 -5.07 3.50
CA ILE A 99 9.25 -5.20 2.05
C ILE A 99 9.34 -3.82 1.39
N ARG A 100 8.45 -2.89 1.77
CA ARG A 100 8.48 -1.49 1.33
C ARG A 100 9.83 -0.85 1.64
N THR A 101 10.36 -1.02 2.85
CA THR A 101 11.68 -0.50 3.23
C THR A 101 12.81 -1.10 2.39
N LEU A 102 12.77 -2.41 2.12
CA LEU A 102 13.76 -3.08 1.26
C LEU A 102 13.72 -2.57 -0.19
N LEU A 103 12.52 -2.36 -0.74
CA LEU A 103 12.33 -1.78 -2.08
C LEU A 103 12.84 -0.35 -2.13
N LEU A 104 12.50 0.49 -1.15
CA LEU A 104 13.01 1.86 -1.06
C LEU A 104 14.53 1.89 -1.01
N THR A 105 15.14 0.97 -0.25
CA THR A 105 16.61 0.82 -0.19
C THR A 105 17.18 0.46 -1.56
N LEU A 106 16.55 -0.47 -2.28
CA LEU A 106 16.95 -0.85 -3.64
C LEU A 106 16.88 0.32 -4.61
N PHE A 107 15.75 1.04 -4.66
CA PHE A 107 15.59 2.20 -5.53
C PHE A 107 16.56 3.31 -5.17
N TYR A 108 16.78 3.59 -3.87
CA TYR A 108 17.70 4.62 -3.43
C TYR A 108 19.16 4.31 -3.81
N ARG A 109 19.62 3.08 -3.59
CA ARG A 109 21.01 2.69 -3.82
C ARG A 109 21.35 2.43 -5.29
N TYR A 110 20.42 1.85 -6.06
CA TYR A 110 20.71 1.39 -7.42
C TYR A 110 19.94 2.12 -8.52
N PHE A 111 18.85 2.81 -8.19
CA PHE A 111 18.00 3.49 -9.17
C PHE A 111 17.60 4.91 -8.71
N PRO A 112 18.52 5.74 -8.20
CA PRO A 112 18.16 7.03 -7.60
C PRO A 112 17.48 7.97 -8.60
N ASP A 113 17.78 7.86 -9.89
CA ASP A 113 17.16 8.71 -10.92
C ASP A 113 15.67 8.40 -11.15
N VAL A 114 15.21 7.18 -10.84
CA VAL A 114 13.78 6.86 -10.82
C VAL A 114 13.06 7.74 -9.78
N ILE A 115 13.67 7.90 -8.61
CA ILE A 115 13.12 8.72 -7.53
C ILE A 115 13.21 10.20 -7.90
N ARG A 116 14.37 10.66 -8.40
CA ARG A 116 14.57 12.08 -8.79
C ARG A 116 13.66 12.54 -9.92
N LYS A 117 13.34 11.66 -10.87
CA LYS A 117 12.35 11.94 -11.94
C LYS A 117 10.90 11.87 -11.45
N GLY A 118 10.67 11.48 -10.19
CA GLY A 118 9.33 11.36 -9.61
C GLY A 118 8.54 10.17 -10.14
N TYR A 119 9.22 9.09 -10.52
CA TYR A 119 8.59 7.89 -11.08
C TYR A 119 8.23 6.82 -10.04
N LEU A 120 8.71 6.95 -8.80
CA LEU A 120 8.42 5.99 -7.72
C LEU A 120 7.26 6.46 -6.83
N TYR A 121 6.30 5.57 -6.62
CA TYR A 121 5.10 5.80 -5.83
C TYR A 121 4.86 4.66 -4.84
N ILE A 122 4.13 4.94 -3.77
CA ILE A 122 3.61 3.97 -2.81
C ILE A 122 2.08 4.05 -2.86
N ALA A 123 1.44 2.93 -3.12
CA ALA A 123 -0.02 2.84 -3.05
C ALA A 123 -0.47 2.77 -1.60
N GLN A 124 -1.57 3.45 -1.29
CA GLN A 124 -2.21 3.39 0.03
C GLN A 124 -3.50 2.56 -0.07
N PRO A 125 -3.49 1.28 0.34
CA PRO A 125 -4.71 0.48 0.43
C PRO A 125 -5.59 0.89 1.60
N PRO A 126 -6.92 0.71 1.49
CA PRO A 126 -7.83 0.99 2.60
C PRO A 126 -7.66 -0.04 3.72
N LEU A 127 -7.79 0.42 4.96
CA LEU A 127 -7.74 -0.42 6.15
C LEU A 127 -9.11 -0.99 6.52
N PHE A 128 -10.18 -0.27 6.19
CA PHE A 128 -11.54 -0.65 6.54
C PHE A 128 -12.51 -0.49 5.37
N ARG A 129 -13.57 -1.30 5.42
CA ARG A 129 -14.80 -1.12 4.65
C ARG A 129 -15.96 -0.98 5.62
N VAL A 130 -16.59 0.19 5.62
CA VAL A 130 -17.75 0.51 6.47
C VAL A 130 -19.00 0.40 5.62
N GLN A 131 -19.96 -0.43 6.06
CA GLN A 131 -21.21 -0.65 5.35
C GLN A 131 -22.41 -0.42 6.28
N VAL A 132 -23.37 0.39 5.82
CA VAL A 132 -24.61 0.69 6.53
C VAL A 132 -25.80 0.41 5.61
N GLY A 133 -26.44 -0.75 5.80
CA GLY A 133 -27.49 -1.21 4.90
C GLY A 133 -26.93 -1.56 3.51
N LYS A 134 -27.27 -0.76 2.49
CA LYS A 134 -26.80 -0.95 1.11
C LYS A 134 -25.61 -0.04 0.75
N GLU A 135 -25.44 1.05 1.47
CA GLU A 135 -24.34 2.00 1.25
C GLU A 135 -23.07 1.48 1.91
N HIS A 136 -21.93 1.68 1.25
CA HIS A 136 -20.63 1.35 1.80
C HIS A 136 -19.59 2.37 1.36
N GLN A 137 -18.56 2.57 2.18
CA GLN A 137 -17.40 3.40 1.90
C GLN A 137 -16.15 2.75 2.49
N TYR A 138 -14.98 3.10 1.95
CA TYR A 138 -13.68 2.61 2.41
C TYR A 138 -13.02 3.68 3.27
N ALA A 139 -12.28 3.25 4.29
CA ALA A 139 -11.52 4.13 5.16
C ALA A 139 -10.04 3.69 5.20
N PHE A 140 -9.13 4.66 5.21
CA PHE A 140 -7.69 4.49 5.24
C PHE A 140 -7.12 4.69 6.65
N SER A 141 -7.93 5.14 7.60
CA SER A 141 -7.56 5.27 9.02
C SER A 141 -8.71 4.89 9.95
N GLU A 142 -8.40 4.71 11.24
CA GLU A 142 -9.41 4.48 12.27
C GLU A 142 -10.30 5.72 12.49
N ASP A 143 -9.72 6.92 12.44
CA ASP A 143 -10.46 8.18 12.56
C ASP A 143 -11.47 8.33 11.41
N GLU A 144 -11.02 8.10 10.17
CA GLU A 144 -11.87 8.15 8.98
C GLU A 144 -12.98 7.09 9.02
N ARG A 145 -12.68 5.88 9.51
CA ARG A 145 -13.68 4.82 9.70
C ARG A 145 -14.81 5.30 10.63
N ASP A 146 -14.45 5.95 11.73
CA ASP A 146 -15.41 6.41 12.73
C ASP A 146 -16.23 7.60 12.23
N GLU A 147 -15.65 8.49 11.44
CA GLU A 147 -16.36 9.57 10.75
C GLU A 147 -17.35 9.02 9.71
N ILE A 148 -16.89 8.15 8.81
CA ILE A 148 -17.73 7.49 7.80
C ILE A 148 -18.92 6.76 8.44
N LEU A 149 -18.68 6.05 9.54
CA LEU A 149 -19.74 5.34 10.25
C LEU A 149 -20.83 6.29 10.76
N LYS A 150 -20.43 7.43 11.36
CA LYS A 150 -21.36 8.44 11.86
C LYS A 150 -22.20 9.04 10.74
N ASP A 151 -21.56 9.39 9.63
CA ASP A 151 -22.22 10.01 8.49
C ASP A 151 -23.25 9.06 7.84
N LEU A 152 -22.86 7.81 7.60
CA LEU A 152 -23.76 6.81 7.01
C LEU A 152 -24.95 6.47 7.92
N LEU A 153 -24.76 6.47 9.24
CA LEU A 153 -25.86 6.27 10.20
C LEU A 153 -26.81 7.47 10.21
N ALA A 154 -26.28 8.70 10.22
CA ALA A 154 -27.07 9.93 10.16
C ALA A 154 -27.90 10.01 8.86
N GLU A 155 -27.32 9.62 7.72
CA GLU A 155 -28.05 9.51 6.45
C GLU A 155 -29.20 8.48 6.50
N LYS A 156 -28.99 7.35 7.16
CA LYS A 156 -30.02 6.33 7.29
C LYS A 156 -31.19 6.82 8.15
N GLU A 157 -30.91 7.60 9.19
CA GLU A 157 -31.94 8.20 10.04
C GLU A 157 -32.72 9.32 9.34
N SER A 158 -32.04 10.16 8.56
CA SER A 158 -32.70 11.19 7.73
C SER A 158 -33.59 10.55 6.65
N LYS A 159 -33.11 9.49 5.98
CA LYS A 159 -33.91 8.71 5.01
C LYS A 159 -35.12 8.01 5.66
N LYS A 160 -35.06 7.65 6.95
CA LYS A 160 -36.20 7.10 7.71
C LYS A 160 -37.23 8.15 8.12
N THR A 161 -36.80 9.34 8.52
CA THR A 161 -37.71 10.43 8.94
C THR A 161 -38.51 10.99 7.76
N VAL A 162 -37.96 10.99 6.54
CA VAL A 162 -38.68 11.38 5.31
C VAL A 162 -39.76 10.35 4.90
N LYS A 163 -39.63 9.07 5.29
CA LYS A 163 -40.60 8.00 4.98
C LYS A 163 -41.68 7.78 6.04
N GLY A 164 -41.85 8.70 6.99
CA GLY A 164 -42.93 8.65 7.97
C GLY A 164 -42.76 7.53 9.00
N ALA A 165 -41.82 7.69 9.92
CA ALA A 165 -41.78 6.94 11.17
C ALA A 165 -41.23 7.82 12.31
N LYS A 166 -41.84 7.69 13.49
CA LYS A 166 -41.61 8.50 14.70
C LYS A 166 -40.12 8.66 15.04
N LYS A 167 -39.78 9.89 15.47
CA LYS A 167 -38.52 10.22 16.16
C LYS A 167 -38.34 9.32 17.37
N THR A 168 -37.32 8.48 17.36
CA THR A 168 -36.68 8.00 18.58
C THR A 168 -35.43 8.85 18.74
N LYS A 169 -35.34 9.60 19.84
CA LYS A 169 -34.09 10.29 20.22
C LYS A 169 -33.03 9.22 20.47
N VAL A 170 -31.88 9.35 19.82
CA VAL A 170 -30.65 8.66 20.20
C VAL A 170 -29.66 9.76 20.58
N GLU A 171 -29.87 10.33 21.77
CA GLU A 171 -28.79 10.96 22.52
C GLU A 171 -28.27 9.86 23.45
N GLU A 172 -26.96 9.62 23.43
CA GLU A 172 -26.21 8.76 24.36
C GLU A 172 -26.51 7.24 24.32
N GLU A 173 -26.19 6.57 23.21
CA GLU A 173 -25.71 5.18 23.29
C GLU A 173 -24.60 4.94 22.25
N ILE A 174 -23.41 5.47 22.50
CA ILE A 174 -22.19 4.69 22.23
C ILE A 174 -22.03 3.77 23.44
N VAL A 175 -23.07 2.98 23.74
CA VAL A 175 -23.00 1.93 24.73
C VAL A 175 -22.20 0.83 24.08
N GLU A 176 -21.10 0.46 24.75
CA GLU A 176 -20.39 -0.81 24.66
C GLU A 176 -21.34 -1.91 24.18
N THR A 177 -21.51 -2.03 22.87
CA THR A 177 -22.40 -3.05 22.32
C THR A 177 -21.51 -4.25 22.21
N GLU A 178 -21.79 -5.24 23.07
CA GLU A 178 -21.09 -6.51 23.18
C GLU A 178 -20.48 -6.92 21.84
N VAL A 179 -19.15 -6.82 21.80
CA VAL A 179 -18.34 -7.32 20.70
C VAL A 179 -18.57 -8.82 20.69
N SER A 180 -19.42 -9.30 19.78
CA SER A 180 -19.36 -10.71 19.42
C SER A 180 -18.04 -10.89 18.68
N GLU A 181 -16.97 -11.19 19.43
CA GLU A 181 -15.73 -11.74 18.91
C GLU A 181 -16.01 -13.15 18.38
N ASP A 182 -16.75 -13.24 17.27
CA ASP A 182 -16.97 -14.51 16.59
C ASP A 182 -17.15 -14.26 15.09
N GLU A 183 -16.01 -14.26 14.41
CA GLU A 183 -15.69 -14.98 13.17
C GLU A 183 -14.34 -14.45 12.67
N GLY A 184 -13.36 -15.33 12.46
CA GLY A 184 -11.91 -15.06 12.36
C GLY A 184 -11.38 -14.11 11.27
N ASP A 185 -12.22 -13.30 10.63
CA ASP A 185 -11.91 -12.46 9.47
C ASP A 185 -11.93 -10.95 9.75
N GLY A 186 -11.95 -10.51 11.02
CA GLY A 186 -11.87 -9.08 11.35
C GLY A 186 -13.11 -8.26 10.95
N VAL A 187 -14.27 -8.92 10.85
CA VAL A 187 -15.56 -8.28 10.54
C VAL A 187 -16.35 -8.03 11.82
N ILE A 188 -16.61 -6.76 12.14
CA ILE A 188 -17.46 -6.36 13.26
C ILE A 188 -18.86 -6.08 12.72
N LYS A 189 -19.85 -6.86 13.15
CA LYS A 189 -21.27 -6.67 12.79
C LYS A 189 -22.03 -6.20 14.02
N ALA A 190 -22.72 -5.07 13.88
CA ALA A 190 -23.64 -4.57 14.89
C ALA A 190 -25.02 -4.34 14.26
N LYS A 191 -26.03 -4.04 15.09
CA LYS A 191 -27.42 -3.90 14.63
C LYS A 191 -27.59 -2.67 13.72
N GLY A 192 -27.33 -2.85 12.43
CA GLY A 192 -27.58 -1.85 11.38
C GLY A 192 -26.36 -1.44 10.55
N TYR A 193 -25.15 -1.91 10.90
CA TYR A 193 -23.92 -1.66 10.16
C TYR A 193 -22.93 -2.84 10.27
N SER A 194 -21.97 -2.90 9.34
CA SER A 194 -20.89 -3.89 9.28
C SER A 194 -19.60 -3.15 8.97
N ILE A 195 -18.53 -3.49 9.69
CA ILE A 195 -17.17 -2.98 9.44
C ILE A 195 -16.30 -4.18 9.14
N GLN A 196 -15.62 -4.18 8.01
CA GLN A 196 -14.60 -5.17 7.67
C GLN A 196 -13.23 -4.51 7.73
N ARG A 197 -12.29 -5.09 8.47
CA ARG A 197 -10.89 -4.66 8.46
C ARG A 197 -10.10 -5.51 7.47
N TYR A 198 -9.34 -4.88 6.59
CA TYR A 198 -8.39 -5.56 5.71
C TYR A 198 -7.03 -5.63 6.42
N LYS A 199 -6.45 -6.84 6.51
CA LYS A 199 -5.09 -7.02 7.03
C LYS A 199 -4.05 -7.09 5.92
N GLY A 200 -4.45 -7.53 4.74
CA GLY A 200 -3.58 -7.61 3.57
C GLY A 200 -4.37 -7.50 2.27
N LEU A 201 -3.66 -7.20 1.18
CA LEU A 201 -4.22 -7.01 -0.16
C LEU A 201 -4.86 -8.29 -0.70
N GLY A 202 -4.39 -9.46 -0.22
CA GLY A 202 -4.94 -10.77 -0.60
C GLY A 202 -6.36 -11.03 -0.11
N GLU A 203 -6.87 -10.27 0.87
CA GLU A 203 -8.25 -10.36 1.37
C GLU A 203 -9.24 -9.57 0.49
N MET A 204 -8.73 -8.71 -0.39
CA MET A 204 -9.55 -7.91 -1.29
C MET A 204 -9.85 -8.67 -2.58
N ASN A 205 -11.10 -8.60 -3.02
CA ASN A 205 -11.45 -9.09 -4.34
C ASN A 205 -10.95 -8.13 -5.45
N PRO A 206 -10.85 -8.57 -6.71
CA PRO A 206 -10.33 -7.74 -7.79
C PRO A 206 -11.06 -6.41 -8.00
N GLY A 207 -12.39 -6.37 -7.78
CA GLY A 207 -13.18 -5.15 -7.93
C GLY A 207 -12.88 -4.13 -6.82
N GLN A 208 -12.82 -4.60 -5.58
CA GLN A 208 -12.45 -3.77 -4.43
C GLN A 208 -11.05 -3.19 -4.59
N LEU A 209 -10.10 -4.02 -5.03
CA LEU A 209 -8.73 -3.57 -5.24
C LEU A 209 -8.65 -2.50 -6.34
N TRP A 210 -9.41 -2.67 -7.43
CA TRP A 210 -9.54 -1.66 -8.47
C TRP A 210 -10.06 -0.34 -7.92
N GLU A 211 -11.25 -0.36 -7.32
CA GLU A 211 -11.96 0.83 -6.82
C GLU A 211 -11.14 1.66 -5.83
N THR A 212 -10.25 1.01 -5.07
CA THR A 212 -9.58 1.64 -3.93
C THR A 212 -8.12 1.98 -4.18
N THR A 213 -7.39 1.18 -4.96
CA THR A 213 -5.92 1.30 -5.07
C THR A 213 -5.40 1.39 -6.50
N MET A 214 -6.18 0.96 -7.49
CA MET A 214 -5.70 0.89 -8.87
C MET A 214 -6.37 1.88 -9.80
N ASP A 215 -7.60 2.29 -9.52
CA ASP A 215 -8.34 3.24 -10.33
C ASP A 215 -7.70 4.65 -10.28
N PRO A 216 -7.19 5.21 -11.39
CA PRO A 216 -6.61 6.54 -11.41
C PRO A 216 -7.51 7.67 -10.91
N GLU A 217 -8.83 7.49 -10.95
CA GLU A 217 -9.78 8.51 -10.48
C GLU A 217 -9.92 8.53 -8.95
N ASN A 218 -9.74 7.38 -8.28
CA ASN A 218 -10.09 7.20 -6.87
C ASN A 218 -8.90 6.83 -5.97
N ARG A 219 -7.81 6.30 -6.54
CA ARG A 219 -6.68 5.79 -5.77
C ARG A 219 -5.90 6.90 -5.06
N VAL A 220 -5.38 6.55 -3.89
CA VAL A 220 -4.46 7.40 -3.12
C VAL A 220 -3.03 6.88 -3.30
N MET A 221 -2.12 7.79 -3.65
CA MET A 221 -0.71 7.48 -3.91
C MET A 221 0.19 8.50 -3.23
N LEU A 222 1.30 8.02 -2.67
CA LEU A 222 2.38 8.85 -2.18
C LEU A 222 3.53 8.83 -3.18
N GLN A 223 3.92 9.99 -3.69
CA GLN A 223 5.11 10.10 -4.55
C GLN A 223 6.37 10.17 -3.67
N VAL A 224 7.36 9.33 -3.99
CA VAL A 224 8.63 9.30 -3.26
C VAL A 224 9.58 10.34 -3.85
N TYR A 225 10.19 11.17 -3.00
CA TYR A 225 11.22 12.13 -3.37
C TYR A 225 12.38 12.10 -2.38
N ILE A 226 13.56 12.58 -2.80
CA ILE A 226 14.75 12.71 -1.95
C ILE A 226 14.94 14.20 -1.64
N GLU A 227 14.69 14.59 -0.40
CA GLU A 227 14.92 15.97 0.05
C GLU A 227 16.40 16.23 0.30
N ASP A 228 17.02 15.40 1.14
CA ASP A 228 18.41 15.51 1.57
C ASP A 228 19.11 14.16 1.39
N ALA A 229 20.00 14.08 0.41
CA ALA A 229 20.68 12.84 0.06
C ALA A 229 21.68 12.37 1.14
N GLU A 230 22.27 13.29 1.90
CA GLU A 230 23.20 12.92 2.97
C GLU A 230 22.41 12.30 4.13
N LYS A 231 21.36 12.99 4.60
CA LYS A 231 20.49 12.46 5.66
C LYS A 231 19.83 11.15 5.26
N ALA A 232 19.34 11.04 4.01
CA ALA A 232 18.75 9.80 3.54
C ALA A 232 19.77 8.66 3.55
N SER A 233 21.01 8.90 3.10
CA SER A 233 22.07 7.89 3.12
C SER A 233 22.41 7.45 4.54
N ASP A 234 22.49 8.38 5.51
CA ASP A 234 22.76 8.06 6.91
C ASP A 234 21.63 7.22 7.54
N ILE A 235 20.38 7.51 7.19
CA ILE A 235 19.22 6.73 7.63
C ILE A 235 19.28 5.31 7.05
N PHE A 236 19.55 5.16 5.75
CA PHE A 236 19.70 3.84 5.13
C PHE A 236 20.86 3.04 5.75
N GLU A 237 22.01 3.66 5.97
CA GLU A 237 23.15 2.98 6.62
C GLU A 237 22.79 2.55 8.06
N THR A 238 22.14 3.43 8.83
CA THR A 238 21.75 3.14 10.21
C THR A 238 20.71 2.03 10.31
N LEU A 239 19.70 2.04 9.44
CA LEU A 239 18.57 1.11 9.49
C LEU A 239 18.86 -0.20 8.74
N MET A 240 19.57 -0.14 7.62
CA MET A 240 19.74 -1.25 6.69
C MET A 240 21.18 -1.78 6.63
N GLY A 241 22.15 -1.11 7.26
CA GLY A 241 23.55 -1.55 7.33
C GLY A 241 23.78 -2.74 8.27
N ASP A 242 25.04 -3.14 8.46
CA ASP A 242 25.36 -4.34 9.26
C ASP A 242 25.54 -4.04 10.75
N GLU A 243 25.78 -2.79 11.11
CA GLU A 243 26.00 -2.39 12.48
C GLU A 243 24.71 -2.47 13.29
N VAL A 244 24.65 -3.43 14.21
CA VAL A 244 23.47 -3.66 15.05
C VAL A 244 23.31 -2.56 16.10
N ALA A 245 24.41 -2.02 16.63
CA ALA A 245 24.35 -1.06 17.73
C ALA A 245 23.69 0.28 17.34
N PRO A 246 24.05 0.94 16.22
CA PRO A 246 23.36 2.14 15.74
C PRO A 246 21.87 1.91 15.49
N ARG A 247 21.53 0.83 14.77
CA ARG A 247 20.13 0.43 14.52
C ARG A 247 19.35 0.29 15.83
N LYS A 248 19.90 -0.46 16.78
CA LYS A 248 19.24 -0.71 18.08
C LYS A 248 19.01 0.58 18.85
N ARG A 249 19.99 1.48 18.88
CA ARG A 249 19.86 2.80 19.52
C ARG A 249 18.79 3.64 18.84
N PHE A 250 18.76 3.65 17.51
CA PHE A 250 17.76 4.37 16.74
C PHE A 250 16.34 3.90 17.09
N ILE A 251 16.12 2.57 17.06
CA ILE A 251 14.83 1.96 17.41
C ILE A 251 14.45 2.29 18.85
N GLN A 252 15.36 2.12 19.82
CA GLN A 252 15.06 2.40 21.23
C GLN A 252 14.71 3.88 21.49
N THR A 253 15.32 4.79 20.74
CA THR A 253 15.10 6.23 20.87
C THR A 253 13.74 6.64 20.30
N HIS A 254 13.34 6.08 19.15
CA HIS A 254 12.18 6.55 18.40
C HIS A 254 10.94 5.63 18.48
N ALA A 255 11.07 4.38 18.92
CA ALA A 255 9.95 3.42 18.90
C ALA A 255 8.72 3.89 19.70
N LYS A 256 8.90 4.72 20.73
CA LYS A 256 7.80 5.26 21.54
C LYS A 256 7.18 6.54 20.99
N SER A 257 7.88 7.26 20.12
CA SER A 257 7.38 8.51 19.52
C SER A 257 6.57 8.26 18.25
N VAL A 258 6.71 7.07 17.66
CA VAL A 258 6.00 6.67 16.46
C VAL A 258 4.59 6.23 16.85
N LYS A 259 3.57 7.04 16.50
CA LYS A 259 2.16 6.73 16.76
C LYS A 259 1.49 6.03 15.58
N ASN A 260 1.80 6.44 14.35
CA ASN A 260 1.18 5.94 13.12
C ASN A 260 2.28 5.69 12.07
N LEU A 261 2.60 4.43 11.75
CA LEU A 261 3.55 4.05 10.69
C LEU A 261 2.90 3.96 9.30
N ASP A 262 1.57 4.02 9.24
CA ASP A 262 0.76 3.65 8.07
C ASP A 262 -0.13 4.82 7.59
N ILE A 263 0.39 6.05 7.60
CA ILE A 263 -0.22 7.20 6.87
C ILE A 263 0.56 7.42 5.57
#